data_AF-A0A229RJR5-F1
#
_entry.id   AF-A0A229RJR5-F1
#
_cell.length_a   1.000
_cell.length_b   1.000
_cell.length_c   1.000
_cell.angle_alpha   90.00
_cell.angle_beta   90.00
_cell.angle_gamma   90.00
#
_symmetry.space_group_name_H-M   'P 1'
#
loop_
_entity.id
_entity.type
_entity.pdbx_description
1 polymer ?
#
loop_
_entity_poly.entity_id
_entity_poly.type
_entity_poly.pdbx_seq_one_letter_code
_entity_poly.pdbx_strand_id
1 'polypeptide(L)'
;MSDWTLSRAKTRIDRREELDELTARIRYEVRVHLNEPASHNAYDELTDIFAIGHAECSALLKHRRVLPLWERILLQRYTRRLYGKAIAATVGDLPADAGPAPATAFGPEIASLTPDSGDTGAKFDMQGRGLVNVFRIAAGRHGESWPDRHDVATTSARSVLTCSAAFLRRRAWHVVWPVYRVRGLRLWKL
;
A
#
# COMPACT_ATOMS: atom_id res chain seq x y z
N MET A 1 6.32 36.54 14.21
CA MET A 1 6.25 35.36 13.30
C MET A 1 5.49 35.80 12.06
N SER A 2 6.04 35.68 10.85
CA SER A 2 5.38 36.22 9.64
C SER A 2 4.22 35.33 9.18
N ASP A 3 3.19 35.91 8.58
CA ASP A 3 1.99 35.23 8.06
C ASP A 3 2.30 34.04 7.14
N TRP A 4 3.44 34.09 6.44
CA TRP A 4 3.90 33.02 5.58
C TRP A 4 4.28 31.73 6.34
N THR A 5 4.85 31.87 7.54
CA THR A 5 5.18 30.71 8.39
C THR A 5 3.94 30.04 8.97
N LEU A 6 2.93 30.83 9.33
CA LEU A 6 1.63 30.35 9.80
C LEU A 6 0.86 29.65 8.67
N SER A 7 0.86 30.23 7.47
CA SER A 7 0.24 29.62 6.28
C SER A 7 0.84 28.25 5.95
N ARG A 8 2.18 28.12 5.92
CA ARG A 8 2.85 26.83 5.68
C ARG A 8 2.61 25.81 6.79
N ALA A 9 2.52 26.25 8.04
CA ALA A 9 2.21 25.37 9.16
C ALA A 9 0.78 24.82 9.05
N LYS A 10 -0.19 25.67 8.72
CA LYS A 10 -1.57 25.27 8.45
C LYS A 10 -1.67 24.27 7.31
N THR A 11 -1.08 24.58 6.14
CA THR A 11 -1.06 23.65 5.01
C THR A 11 -0.48 22.29 5.40
N ARG A 12 0.56 22.24 6.24
CA ARG A 12 1.13 20.96 6.69
C ARG A 12 0.16 20.15 7.55
N ILE A 13 -0.62 20.80 8.41
CA ILE A 13 -1.62 20.15 9.26
C ILE A 13 -2.71 19.54 8.37
N ASP A 14 -3.29 20.34 7.48
CA ASP A 14 -4.34 19.89 6.56
C ASP A 14 -3.88 18.66 5.74
N ARG A 15 -2.63 18.65 5.28
CA ARG A 15 -2.08 17.48 4.54
C ARG A 15 -1.82 16.26 5.42
N ARG A 16 -1.54 16.44 6.71
CA ARG A 16 -1.41 15.31 7.64
C ARG A 16 -2.76 14.67 7.92
N GLU A 17 -3.82 15.47 7.99
CA GLU A 17 -5.20 14.99 8.13
C GLU A 17 -5.62 14.19 6.89
N GLU A 18 -5.36 14.69 5.68
CA GLU A 18 -5.61 13.93 4.43
C GLU A 18 -4.88 12.59 4.40
N LEU A 19 -3.61 12.55 4.84
CA LEU A 19 -2.84 11.30 4.93
C LEU A 19 -3.40 10.33 5.96
N ASP A 20 -3.93 10.85 7.07
CA ASP A 20 -4.55 10.04 8.11
C ASP A 20 -5.86 9.44 7.63
N GLU A 21 -6.69 10.24 6.95
CA GLU A 21 -7.96 9.82 6.37
C GLU A 21 -7.74 8.71 5.33
N LEU A 22 -6.81 8.91 4.38
CA LEU A 22 -6.46 7.90 3.39
C LEU A 22 -5.95 6.62 4.06
N THR A 23 -5.10 6.75 5.09
CA THR A 23 -4.59 5.60 5.83
C THR A 23 -5.69 4.89 6.63
N ALA A 24 -6.64 5.63 7.20
CA ALA A 24 -7.79 5.08 7.91
C ALA A 24 -8.73 4.33 6.97
N ARG A 25 -8.97 4.86 5.76
CA ARG A 25 -9.75 4.21 4.71
C ARG A 25 -9.16 2.85 4.31
N ILE A 26 -7.84 2.78 4.05
CA ILE A 26 -7.15 1.52 3.74
C ILE A 26 -7.30 0.52 4.88
N ARG A 27 -7.16 0.97 6.14
CA ARG A 27 -7.33 0.10 7.31
C ARG A 27 -8.76 -0.42 7.45
N TYR A 28 -9.74 0.41 7.12
CA TYR A 28 -11.15 0.04 7.15
C TYR A 28 -11.43 -1.02 6.08
N GLU A 29 -11.03 -0.78 4.83
CA GLU A 29 -11.15 -1.73 3.71
C GLU A 29 -10.58 -3.11 4.07
N VAL A 30 -9.33 -3.14 4.57
CA VAL A 30 -8.68 -4.39 4.98
C VAL A 30 -9.44 -5.10 6.10
N ARG A 31 -10.03 -4.37 7.05
CA ARG A 31 -10.80 -4.99 8.13
C ARG A 31 -12.15 -5.53 7.65
N VAL A 32 -12.81 -4.83 6.74
CA VAL A 32 -14.08 -5.27 6.15
C VAL A 32 -13.82 -6.54 5.35
N HIS A 33 -12.90 -6.51 4.39
CA HIS A 33 -12.65 -7.62 3.48
C HIS A 33 -11.90 -8.81 4.10
N LEU A 34 -11.41 -8.66 5.35
CA LEU A 34 -10.89 -9.79 6.13
C LEU A 34 -12.01 -10.61 6.78
N ASN A 35 -13.11 -9.95 7.18
CA ASN A 35 -14.23 -10.58 7.88
C ASN A 35 -15.37 -10.98 6.94
N GLU A 36 -15.50 -10.29 5.81
CA GLU A 36 -16.44 -10.57 4.75
C GLU A 36 -15.65 -10.82 3.47
N PRO A 37 -15.79 -11.96 2.78
CA PRO A 37 -15.22 -12.11 1.44
C PRO A 37 -15.72 -10.95 0.58
N ALA A 38 -14.81 -10.29 -0.16
CA ALA A 38 -15.15 -9.11 -0.94
C ALA A 38 -16.37 -9.41 -1.82
N SER A 39 -17.50 -8.79 -1.52
CA SER A 39 -18.69 -8.91 -2.32
C SER A 39 -18.42 -8.22 -3.66
N HIS A 40 -18.72 -8.90 -4.77
CA HIS A 40 -18.75 -8.35 -6.13
C HIS A 40 -17.42 -8.20 -6.86
N ASN A 41 -16.65 -9.28 -7.02
CA ASN A 41 -15.59 -9.40 -8.05
C ASN A 41 -14.52 -8.28 -8.05
N ALA A 42 -14.46 -7.43 -7.01
CA ALA A 42 -13.77 -6.15 -7.04
C ALA A 42 -12.24 -6.28 -7.14
N TYR A 43 -11.73 -7.49 -6.92
CA TYR A 43 -10.32 -7.83 -7.00
C TYR A 43 -10.06 -9.04 -7.91
N ASP A 44 -11.02 -9.43 -8.76
CA ASP A 44 -10.85 -10.58 -9.64
C ASP A 44 -9.81 -10.31 -10.74
N GLU A 45 -9.75 -9.05 -11.19
CA GLU A 45 -8.85 -8.59 -12.24
C GLU A 45 -7.63 -7.85 -11.67
N LEU A 46 -6.43 -8.27 -12.10
CA LEU A 46 -5.17 -7.63 -11.70
C LEU A 46 -5.07 -6.18 -12.18
N THR A 47 -5.74 -5.84 -13.28
CA THR A 47 -5.85 -4.47 -13.80
C THR A 47 -6.56 -3.56 -12.81
N ASP A 48 -7.62 -4.04 -12.17
CA ASP A 48 -8.41 -3.28 -11.22
C ASP A 48 -7.63 -3.09 -9.92
N ILE A 49 -6.98 -4.16 -9.44
CA ILE A 49 -6.07 -4.09 -8.28
C ILE A 49 -4.96 -3.06 -8.52
N PHE A 50 -4.35 -3.09 -9.71
CA PHE A 50 -3.31 -2.12 -10.08
C PHE A 50 -3.86 -0.70 -10.13
N ALA A 51 -5.00 -0.48 -10.80
CA ALA A 51 -5.60 0.85 -10.94
C ALA A 51 -5.99 1.47 -9.59
N ILE A 52 -6.62 0.69 -8.71
CA ILE A 52 -6.96 1.12 -7.34
C ILE A 52 -5.69 1.43 -6.56
N GLY A 53 -4.72 0.52 -6.56
CA GLY A 53 -3.45 0.72 -5.85
C GLY A 53 -2.68 1.93 -6.36
N HIS A 54 -2.71 2.18 -7.66
CA HIS A 54 -2.10 3.35 -8.30
C HIS A 54 -2.75 4.65 -7.85
N ALA A 55 -4.08 4.72 -7.90
CA ALA A 55 -4.83 5.90 -7.48
C ALA A 55 -4.57 6.25 -6.02
N GLU A 56 -4.60 5.26 -5.12
CA GLU A 56 -4.34 5.47 -3.69
C GLU A 56 -2.88 5.85 -3.42
N CYS A 57 -1.93 5.19 -4.07
CA CYS A 57 -0.51 5.52 -3.93
C CYS A 57 -0.21 6.94 -4.45
N SER A 58 -0.86 7.35 -5.55
CA SER A 58 -0.81 8.72 -6.08
C SER A 58 -1.38 9.73 -5.09
N ALA A 59 -2.56 9.47 -4.53
CA ALA A 59 -3.19 10.33 -3.53
C ALA A 59 -2.28 10.53 -2.30
N LEU A 60 -1.66 9.46 -1.80
CA LEU A 60 -0.71 9.52 -0.69
C LEU A 60 0.54 10.35 -1.04
N LEU A 61 1.05 10.26 -2.27
CA LEU A 61 2.29 10.93 -2.68
C LEU A 61 2.10 12.35 -3.21
N LYS A 62 0.87 12.74 -3.56
CA LYS A 62 0.50 14.04 -4.19
C LYS A 62 1.16 15.24 -3.51
N HIS A 63 1.17 15.25 -2.18
CA HIS A 63 1.62 16.40 -1.40
C HIS A 63 2.95 16.18 -0.66
N ARG A 64 3.73 15.15 -1.04
CA ARG A 64 5.00 14.82 -0.38
C ARG A 64 5.96 16.01 -0.26
N ARG A 65 5.93 16.97 -1.19
CA ARG A 65 6.87 18.10 -1.21
C ARG A 65 6.72 19.07 -0.03
N VAL A 66 5.56 19.10 0.63
CA VAL A 66 5.26 20.01 1.75
C VAL A 66 5.74 19.46 3.11
N LEU A 67 5.96 18.15 3.18
CA LEU A 67 6.39 17.45 4.39
C LEU A 67 7.89 17.63 4.66
N PRO A 68 8.33 17.58 5.93
CA PRO A 68 9.74 17.52 6.27
C PRO A 68 10.39 16.24 5.71
N LEU A 69 11.70 16.29 5.44
CA LEU A 69 12.43 15.23 4.73
C LEU A 69 12.23 13.83 5.34
N TRP A 70 12.30 13.72 6.67
CA TRP A 70 12.13 12.43 7.36
C TRP A 70 10.72 11.84 7.13
N GLU A 71 9.69 12.69 7.10
CA GLU A 71 8.30 12.28 6.90
C GLU A 71 8.06 11.89 5.43
N ARG A 72 8.75 12.55 4.50
CA ARG A 72 8.79 12.17 3.08
C ARG A 72 9.39 10.78 2.88
N ILE A 73 10.51 10.51 3.53
CA ILE A 73 11.17 9.19 3.46
C ILE A 73 10.26 8.13 4.09
N LEU A 74 9.65 8.43 5.25
CA LEU A 74 8.71 7.53 5.90
C LEU A 74 7.51 7.21 4.99
N LEU A 75 6.93 8.23 4.36
CA LEU A 75 5.82 8.10 3.42
C LEU A 75 6.20 7.25 2.20
N GLN A 76 7.37 7.48 1.59
CA GLN A 76 7.85 6.67 0.47
C GLN A 76 8.07 5.20 0.86
N ARG A 77 8.60 4.95 2.05
CA ARG A 77 8.79 3.58 2.56
C ARG A 77 7.45 2.90 2.83
N TYR A 78 6.49 3.65 3.36
CA TYR A 78 5.14 3.20 3.63
C TYR A 78 4.40 2.84 2.34
N THR A 79 4.36 3.74 1.35
CA THR A 79 3.67 3.50 0.07
C THR A 79 4.30 2.33 -0.70
N ARG A 80 5.64 2.27 -0.78
CA ARG A 80 6.34 1.14 -1.40
C ARG A 80 6.06 -0.19 -0.71
N ARG A 81 5.80 -0.18 0.60
CA ARG A 81 5.48 -1.41 1.35
C ARG A 81 4.04 -1.85 1.12
N LEU A 82 3.09 -0.92 1.08
CA LEU A 82 1.68 -1.23 0.85
C LEU A 82 1.40 -1.61 -0.61
N TYR A 83 1.92 -0.86 -1.57
CA TYR A 83 1.57 -0.99 -2.98
C TYR A 83 2.65 -1.66 -3.84
N GLY A 84 3.80 -1.98 -3.23
CA GLY A 84 4.89 -2.64 -3.94
C GLY A 84 5.73 -1.68 -4.78
N LYS A 85 6.79 -2.22 -5.39
CA LYS A 85 7.73 -1.42 -6.19
C LYS A 85 7.12 -1.01 -7.53
N ALA A 86 6.35 -1.90 -8.16
CA ALA A 86 5.73 -1.68 -9.46
C ALA A 86 4.84 -0.44 -9.44
N ILE A 87 3.81 -0.42 -8.58
CA ILE A 87 2.91 0.74 -8.45
C ILE A 87 3.64 2.00 -7.96
N ALA A 88 4.52 1.87 -6.96
CA ALA A 88 5.19 3.04 -6.40
C ALA A 88 6.16 3.72 -7.39
N ALA A 89 6.68 2.98 -8.37
CA ALA A 89 7.53 3.54 -9.42
C ALA A 89 6.70 4.34 -10.44
N THR A 90 5.54 3.83 -10.86
CA THR A 90 4.74 4.42 -11.94
C THR A 90 3.98 5.69 -11.52
N VAL A 91 3.71 5.87 -10.22
CA VAL A 91 3.06 7.08 -9.68
C VAL A 91 3.87 8.36 -9.94
N GLY A 92 5.19 8.24 -10.16
CA GLY A 92 6.03 9.37 -10.54
C GLY A 92 5.84 9.83 -11.99
N ASP A 93 5.30 8.97 -12.85
CA ASP A 93 5.30 9.12 -14.30
C ASP A 93 4.00 9.72 -14.85
N LEU A 94 2.92 9.73 -14.04
CA LEU A 94 1.63 10.29 -14.42
C LEU A 94 1.39 11.66 -13.77
N PRO A 95 0.88 12.66 -14.52
CA PRO A 95 0.43 13.92 -13.93
C PRO A 95 -0.69 13.65 -12.92
N ALA A 96 -0.76 14.47 -11.87
CA ALA A 96 -1.68 14.29 -10.72
C ALA A 96 -3.17 14.27 -11.12
N ASP A 97 -3.47 14.65 -12.36
CA ASP A 97 -4.80 14.87 -12.92
C ASP A 97 -5.16 13.80 -13.98
N ALA A 98 -4.30 12.79 -14.20
CA ALA A 98 -4.41 11.83 -15.30
C ALA A 98 -5.58 10.82 -15.20
N GLY A 99 -6.48 10.94 -14.21
CA GLY A 99 -7.51 9.93 -13.98
C GLY A 99 -6.93 8.54 -13.61
N PRO A 100 -7.75 7.47 -13.59
CA PRO A 100 -7.23 6.12 -13.45
C PRO A 100 -6.27 5.82 -14.60
N ALA A 101 -5.07 5.35 -14.28
CA ALA A 101 -4.03 5.03 -15.23
C ALA A 101 -4.58 4.09 -16.33
N PRO A 102 -4.36 4.36 -17.63
CA PRO A 102 -4.76 3.42 -18.67
C PRO A 102 -3.97 2.13 -18.46
N ALA A 103 -4.66 1.05 -18.08
CA ALA A 103 -4.05 -0.25 -17.80
C ALA A 103 -3.17 -0.76 -18.96
N THR A 104 -3.43 -0.30 -20.18
CA THR A 104 -2.63 -0.57 -21.39
C THR A 104 -1.20 -0.02 -21.34
N ALA A 105 -0.92 1.03 -20.56
CA ALA A 105 0.41 1.64 -20.47
C ALA A 105 1.37 0.92 -19.51
N PHE A 106 0.84 0.09 -18.60
CA PHE A 106 1.60 -0.53 -17.50
C PHE A 106 1.52 -2.06 -17.51
N GLY A 107 1.42 -2.66 -18.71
CA GLY A 107 1.35 -4.11 -18.90
C GLY A 107 2.43 -4.90 -18.12
N PRO A 108 3.72 -4.50 -18.16
CA PRO A 108 4.77 -5.17 -17.39
C PRO A 108 4.57 -5.11 -15.87
N GLU A 109 4.15 -3.96 -15.35
CA GLU A 109 3.89 -3.77 -13.93
C GLU A 109 2.66 -4.55 -13.44
N ILE A 110 1.61 -4.60 -14.27
CA ILE A 110 0.41 -5.41 -13.99
C ILE A 110 0.78 -6.90 -14.01
N ALA A 111 1.56 -7.36 -15.00
CA ALA A 111 2.05 -8.73 -15.05
C ALA A 111 2.89 -9.11 -13.83
N SER A 112 3.63 -8.16 -13.25
CA SER A 112 4.39 -8.38 -12.01
C SER A 112 3.51 -8.60 -10.76
N LEU A 113 2.19 -8.38 -10.86
CA LEU A 113 1.22 -8.69 -9.81
C LEU A 113 0.68 -10.13 -9.91
N THR A 114 0.88 -10.85 -11.01
CA THR A 114 0.41 -12.24 -11.19
C THR A 114 1.16 -13.23 -10.29
N PRO A 115 0.48 -13.95 -9.37
CA PRO A 115 1.11 -14.96 -8.52
C PRO A 115 1.80 -16.05 -9.36
N ASP A 116 3.02 -16.45 -8.99
CA ASP A 116 3.72 -17.55 -9.65
C ASP A 116 3.30 -18.89 -9.01
N SER A 117 3.35 -20.00 -9.76
CA SER A 117 2.98 -21.34 -9.23
C SER A 117 3.86 -21.80 -8.05
N GLY A 118 5.01 -21.15 -7.83
CA GLY A 118 5.90 -21.37 -6.70
C GLY A 118 5.63 -20.46 -5.49
N ASP A 119 4.75 -19.47 -5.62
CA ASP A 119 4.31 -18.58 -4.54
C ASP A 119 3.33 -19.33 -3.63
N THR A 120 3.84 -20.34 -2.92
CA THR A 120 3.08 -21.12 -1.95
C THR A 120 3.53 -20.77 -0.53
N GLY A 121 2.58 -20.60 0.37
CA GLY A 121 2.82 -20.15 1.73
C GLY A 121 2.78 -18.63 1.84
N ALA A 122 2.06 -18.13 2.85
CA ALA A 122 2.02 -16.72 3.29
C ALA A 122 3.40 -16.03 3.47
N LYS A 123 4.50 -16.81 3.47
CA LYS A 123 5.88 -16.33 3.54
C LYS A 123 6.48 -15.91 2.19
N PHE A 124 6.01 -16.44 1.06
CA PHE A 124 6.64 -16.24 -0.26
C PHE A 124 5.92 -15.23 -1.16
N ASP A 125 4.60 -15.05 -1.03
CA ASP A 125 3.82 -14.05 -1.79
C ASP A 125 4.21 -12.58 -1.58
N MET A 126 5.01 -12.30 -0.55
CA MET A 126 5.30 -10.93 -0.11
C MET A 126 6.46 -10.25 -0.87
N GLN A 127 7.05 -10.89 -1.89
CA GLN A 127 8.24 -10.38 -2.56
C GLN A 127 7.92 -9.27 -3.57
N GLY A 128 7.62 -8.08 -3.05
CA GLY A 128 7.67 -6.84 -3.83
C GLY A 128 6.35 -6.38 -4.47
N ARG A 129 5.31 -7.22 -4.47
CA ARG A 129 3.94 -6.92 -4.97
C ARG A 129 3.19 -5.87 -4.13
N GLY A 130 3.54 -5.75 -2.84
CA GLY A 130 2.90 -4.83 -1.89
C GLY A 130 1.82 -5.50 -1.05
N LEU A 131 1.77 -5.16 0.25
CA LEU A 131 0.87 -5.81 1.21
C LEU A 131 -0.62 -5.68 0.88
N VAL A 132 -1.06 -4.52 0.38
CA VAL A 132 -2.47 -4.26 0.03
C VAL A 132 -2.84 -5.01 -1.23
N ASN A 133 -1.96 -5.03 -2.23
CA ASN A 133 -2.22 -5.75 -3.48
C ASN A 133 -2.29 -7.26 -3.24
N VAL A 134 -1.38 -7.82 -2.44
CA VAL A 134 -1.41 -9.24 -2.06
C VAL A 134 -2.70 -9.58 -1.30
N PHE A 135 -3.14 -8.70 -0.38
CA PHE A 135 -4.41 -8.86 0.30
C PHE A 135 -5.59 -8.89 -0.68
N ARG A 136 -5.63 -7.95 -1.62
CA ARG A 136 -6.67 -7.86 -2.66
C ARG A 136 -6.66 -9.08 -3.58
N ILE A 137 -5.48 -9.54 -4.02
CA ILE A 137 -5.33 -10.75 -4.86
C ILE A 137 -5.82 -12.01 -4.10
N ALA A 138 -5.52 -12.13 -2.82
CA ALA A 138 -6.03 -13.25 -2.02
C ALA A 138 -7.55 -13.16 -1.79
N ALA A 139 -8.09 -11.95 -1.69
CA ALA A 139 -9.52 -11.69 -1.54
C ALA A 139 -10.32 -11.83 -2.86
N GLY A 140 -9.71 -11.61 -4.02
CA GLY A 140 -10.28 -11.74 -5.36
C GLY A 140 -9.98 -13.07 -6.04
N ARG A 141 -10.74 -13.45 -7.05
CA ARG A 141 -10.77 -14.77 -7.72
C ARG A 141 -11.44 -15.86 -6.92
N HIS A 142 -12.75 -15.75 -6.80
CA HIS A 142 -13.61 -16.81 -6.30
C HIS A 142 -13.51 -18.06 -7.21
N GLY A 143 -12.90 -19.16 -6.74
CA GLY A 143 -12.89 -20.45 -7.45
C GLY A 143 -11.52 -20.95 -7.95
N GLU A 144 -10.46 -20.14 -7.92
CA GLU A 144 -9.09 -20.65 -8.15
C GLU A 144 -8.57 -21.39 -6.92
N SER A 145 -8.03 -22.60 -7.14
CA SER A 145 -7.42 -23.42 -6.08
C SER A 145 -6.12 -22.77 -5.60
N TRP A 146 -6.21 -22.07 -4.47
CA TRP A 146 -5.08 -21.51 -3.75
C TRP A 146 -5.12 -22.02 -2.31
N PRO A 147 -4.32 -23.06 -1.98
CA PRO A 147 -4.45 -23.82 -0.75
C PRO A 147 -4.35 -23.01 0.56
N ASP A 148 -3.60 -21.90 0.56
CA ASP A 148 -3.32 -21.07 1.73
C ASP A 148 -3.82 -19.62 1.61
N ARG A 149 -4.76 -19.38 0.69
CA ARG A 149 -5.34 -18.06 0.40
C ARG A 149 -5.78 -17.29 1.65
N HIS A 150 -6.48 -17.95 2.57
CA HIS A 150 -6.97 -17.31 3.80
C HIS A 150 -5.82 -16.90 4.73
N ASP A 151 -4.76 -17.71 4.82
CA ASP A 151 -3.57 -17.41 5.62
C ASP A 151 -2.78 -16.24 5.02
N VAL A 152 -2.67 -16.18 3.69
CA VAL A 152 -2.07 -15.08 2.94
C VAL A 152 -2.85 -13.78 3.19
N ALA A 153 -4.18 -13.81 3.03
CA ALA A 153 -5.05 -12.65 3.28
C ALA A 153 -4.92 -12.16 4.72
N THR A 154 -4.99 -13.06 5.70
CA THR A 154 -4.88 -12.73 7.13
C THR A 154 -3.51 -12.16 7.49
N THR A 155 -2.43 -12.76 6.99
CA THR A 155 -1.06 -12.30 7.26
C THR A 155 -0.78 -10.94 6.63
N SER A 156 -1.25 -10.74 5.40
CA SER A 156 -1.14 -9.47 4.68
C SER A 156 -1.95 -8.39 5.40
N ALA A 157 -3.20 -8.67 5.78
CA ALA A 157 -4.05 -7.75 6.53
C ALA A 157 -3.41 -7.30 7.85
N ARG A 158 -2.90 -8.24 8.67
CA ARG A 158 -2.17 -7.93 9.90
C ARG A 158 -0.96 -7.04 9.65
N SER A 159 -0.23 -7.31 8.57
CA SER A 159 0.94 -6.52 8.17
C SER A 159 0.56 -5.11 7.72
N VAL A 160 -0.52 -4.96 6.95
CA VAL A 160 -1.07 -3.64 6.57
C VAL A 160 -1.43 -2.86 7.82
N LEU A 161 -2.25 -3.43 8.71
CA LEU A 161 -2.70 -2.77 9.94
C LEU A 161 -1.52 -2.33 10.83
N THR A 162 -0.49 -3.17 10.94
CA THR A 162 0.72 -2.86 11.71
C THR A 162 1.52 -1.72 11.07
N CYS A 163 1.74 -1.78 9.75
CA CYS A 163 2.46 -0.75 9.01
C CYS A 163 1.73 0.60 9.05
N SER A 164 0.42 0.59 8.87
CA SER A 164 -0.43 1.78 8.93
C SER A 164 -0.49 2.37 10.34
N ALA A 165 -0.58 1.55 11.38
CA ALA A 165 -0.53 2.04 12.77
C ALA A 165 0.83 2.68 13.11
N ALA A 166 1.93 2.09 12.64
CA ALA A 166 3.26 2.68 12.80
C ALA A 166 3.41 3.99 12.01
N PHE A 167 2.86 4.04 10.80
CA PHE A 167 2.87 5.24 9.96
C PHE A 167 2.13 6.39 10.64
N LEU A 168 0.88 6.18 11.09
CA LEU A 168 0.05 7.21 11.74
C LEU A 168 0.72 7.85 12.98
N ARG A 169 1.52 7.08 13.72
CA ARG A 169 2.28 7.60 14.87
C ARG A 169 3.38 8.60 14.46
N ARG A 170 3.82 8.62 13.20
CA ARG A 170 4.75 9.59 12.59
C ARG A 170 5.95 9.97 13.47
N ARG A 171 6.67 8.97 14.00
CA ARG A 171 7.91 9.20 14.77
C ARG A 171 9.12 9.17 13.84
N ALA A 172 10.07 10.10 14.01
CA ALA A 172 11.25 10.21 13.15
C ALA A 172 12.10 8.93 13.10
N TRP A 173 12.20 8.19 14.21
CA TRP A 173 12.92 6.91 14.24
C TRP A 173 12.23 5.78 13.47
N HIS A 174 10.94 5.92 13.10
CA HIS A 174 10.27 4.97 12.19
C HIS A 174 10.92 4.94 10.80
N VAL A 175 11.66 5.98 10.42
CA VAL A 175 12.45 6.00 9.19
C VAL A 175 13.53 4.92 9.20
N VAL A 176 14.07 4.57 10.35
CA VAL A 176 15.14 3.56 10.51
C VAL A 176 14.57 2.19 10.90
N TRP A 177 13.30 2.15 11.32
CA TRP A 177 12.67 0.97 11.91
C TRP A 177 12.55 -0.20 10.91
N PRO A 178 12.87 -1.43 11.34
CA PRO A 178 12.96 -2.60 10.47
C PRO A 178 11.61 -3.15 9.99
N VAL A 179 10.47 -2.63 10.45
CA VAL A 179 9.13 -3.03 9.91
C VAL A 179 9.05 -2.80 8.39
N TYR A 180 9.85 -1.88 7.86
CA TYR A 180 9.96 -1.62 6.41
C TYR A 180 11.22 -2.23 5.77
N ARG A 181 11.98 -3.09 6.46
CA ARG A 181 13.09 -3.85 5.85
C ARG A 181 12.56 -5.19 5.36
N VAL A 182 12.50 -5.34 4.05
CA VAL A 182 12.51 -6.66 3.42
C VAL A 182 13.91 -7.20 3.59
N ARG A 183 14.14 -7.93 4.67
CA ARG A 183 15.09 -9.04 4.62
C ARG A 183 14.24 -10.27 4.83
N GLY A 184 14.21 -11.13 3.82
CA GLY A 184 13.47 -12.39 3.90
C GLY A 184 13.71 -13.05 5.26
N LEU A 185 12.63 -13.50 5.90
CA LEU A 185 12.65 -14.32 7.12
C LEU A 185 13.24 -13.65 8.38
N ARG A 186 12.38 -13.41 9.38
CA ARG A 186 12.54 -13.81 10.81
C ARG A 186 11.41 -13.15 11.62
N LEU A 187 10.20 -13.71 11.52
CA LEU A 187 9.32 -13.70 12.69
C LEU A 187 10.03 -14.59 13.71
N TRP A 188 10.48 -13.96 14.78
CA TRP A 188 11.08 -14.62 15.93
C TRP A 188 10.10 -15.67 16.47
N LYS A 189 10.52 -16.94 16.44
CA LYS A 189 10.48 -17.75 17.66
C LYS A 189 11.63 -17.24 18.52
N LEU A 190 11.29 -16.49 19.56
CA LEU A 190 11.53 -16.87 20.95
C LEU A 190 10.31 -16.39 21.72
#